data_AF-A0A533SKX4-F1
#
_entry.id   AF-A0A533SKX4-F1
#
_cell.length_a   1.000
_cell.length_b   1.000
_cell.length_c   1.000
_cell.angle_alpha   90.00
_cell.angle_beta   90.00
_cell.angle_gamma   90.00
#
_symmetry.space_group_name_H-M   'P 1'
#
loop_
_entity.id
_entity.type
_entity.pdbx_description
1 polymer ?
#
loop_
_entity_poly.entity_id
_entity_poly.type
_entity_poly.pdbx_seq_one_letter_code
_entity_poly.pdbx_strand_id
1 'polypeptide(L)'
;FILIAAVAILVILSLFERPLLFSKTGGASLHAPLWLSLGAGLVVGGLSQRSRFCVTGSVRDIMLTRNVFSGIGLVVALLTALFADIFTGQFNLGYFDQPGAHLEAGWAFLGMALTGWAAIIAGGCPFRQLVKAGEGDLDAWIIILGMLAGAVLVQNWGIGATPASVPPQGKAAVLVGFAFLAFLGFGREKR
;
A
#
# COMPACT_ATOMS: atom_id res chain seq x y z
N PHE A 1 10.21 -21.05 2.12
CA PHE A 1 9.56 -22.02 1.20
C PHE A 1 8.16 -22.45 1.63
N ILE A 2 7.95 -23.04 2.81
CA ILE A 2 6.61 -23.46 3.26
C ILE A 2 5.62 -22.29 3.35
N LEU A 3 6.06 -21.13 3.86
CA LEU A 3 5.23 -19.92 3.92
C LEU A 3 4.87 -19.36 2.53
N ILE A 4 5.79 -19.47 1.57
CA ILE A 4 5.59 -19.02 0.18
C ILE A 4 4.54 -19.90 -0.50
N ALA A 5 4.62 -21.22 -0.31
CA ALA A 5 3.61 -22.15 -0.80
C ALA A 5 2.25 -21.91 -0.13
N ALA A 6 2.20 -21.67 1.18
CA ALA A 6 0.95 -21.42 1.89
C ALA A 6 0.26 -20.12 1.46
N VAL A 7 1.01 -19.03 1.27
CA VAL A 7 0.48 -17.75 0.79
C VAL A 7 0.06 -17.86 -0.69
N ALA A 8 0.86 -18.51 -1.54
CA ALA A 8 0.49 -18.76 -2.93
C ALA A 8 -0.76 -19.63 -3.03
N ILE A 9 -0.90 -20.67 -2.20
CA ILE A 9 -2.09 -21.52 -2.14
C ILE A 9 -3.31 -20.74 -1.63
N LEU A 10 -3.17 -19.87 -0.62
CA LEU A 10 -4.25 -18.99 -0.15
C LEU A 10 -4.70 -17.99 -1.23
N VAL A 11 -3.76 -17.43 -1.99
CA VAL A 11 -4.06 -16.56 -3.15
C VAL A 11 -4.78 -17.35 -4.24
N ILE A 12 -4.32 -18.56 -4.57
CA ILE A 12 -4.93 -19.42 -5.58
C ILE A 12 -6.33 -19.90 -5.15
N LEU A 13 -6.52 -20.26 -3.88
CA LEU A 13 -7.82 -20.68 -3.34
C LEU A 13 -8.82 -19.52 -3.27
N SER A 14 -8.35 -18.31 -2.93
CA SER A 14 -9.21 -17.11 -2.92
C SER A 14 -9.59 -16.62 -4.32
N LEU A 15 -8.82 -16.98 -5.36
CA LEU A 15 -9.22 -16.78 -6.76
C LEU A 15 -10.31 -17.78 -7.22
N PHE A 16 -10.44 -18.93 -6.55
CA PHE A 16 -11.36 -20.01 -6.93
C PHE A 16 -12.79 -19.84 -6.38
N GLU A 17 -12.95 -19.26 -5.19
CA GLU A 17 -14.28 -19.16 -4.55
C GLU A 17 -15.15 -18.01 -5.08
N ARG A 18 -14.55 -16.95 -5.62
CA ARG A 18 -15.25 -15.86 -6.32
C ARG A 18 -14.37 -15.39 -7.47
N PRO A 19 -14.82 -15.49 -8.74
CA PRO A 19 -14.07 -14.89 -9.84
C PRO A 19 -13.91 -13.41 -9.52
N LEU A 20 -12.68 -12.90 -9.66
CA LEU A 20 -12.31 -11.48 -9.50
C LEU A 20 -13.50 -10.61 -9.91
N LEU A 21 -14.09 -9.88 -8.95
CA LEU A 21 -15.21 -8.99 -9.22
C LEU A 21 -14.72 -7.96 -10.24
N PHE A 22 -15.05 -8.17 -11.51
CA PHE A 22 -14.84 -7.19 -12.56
C PHE A 22 -15.69 -5.99 -12.23
N SER A 23 -15.08 -5.00 -11.58
CA SER A 23 -15.76 -3.76 -11.24
C SER A 23 -16.03 -3.01 -12.54
N LYS A 24 -17.30 -3.03 -12.98
CA LYS A 24 -17.74 -2.27 -14.16
C LYS A 24 -17.60 -0.76 -13.97
N THR A 25 -17.52 -0.29 -12.72
CA THR A 25 -17.47 1.12 -12.34
C THR A 25 -16.47 1.35 -11.23
N GLY A 26 -15.66 2.41 -11.31
CA GLY A 26 -14.65 2.78 -10.31
C GLY A 26 -13.22 2.82 -10.87
N GLY A 27 -12.23 3.12 -10.01
CA GLY A 27 -10.83 3.28 -10.41
C GLY A 27 -10.22 2.05 -11.08
N ALA A 28 -10.68 0.84 -10.74
CA ALA A 28 -10.24 -0.41 -11.38
C ALA A 28 -10.74 -0.61 -12.83
N SER A 29 -11.70 0.21 -13.28
CA SER A 29 -12.22 0.18 -14.67
C SER A 29 -11.41 1.08 -15.61
N LEU A 30 -10.63 2.03 -15.07
CA LEU A 30 -9.75 2.91 -15.84
C LEU A 30 -8.57 2.09 -16.38
N HIS A 31 -8.69 1.64 -17.63
CA HIS A 31 -7.62 0.93 -18.31
C HIS A 31 -6.62 1.90 -18.92
N ALA A 32 -5.42 1.94 -18.35
CA ALA A 32 -4.28 2.59 -18.99
C ALA A 32 -3.71 1.69 -20.11
N PRO A 33 -3.25 2.26 -21.24
CA PRO A 33 -2.60 1.48 -22.29
C PRO A 33 -1.36 0.77 -21.74
N LEU A 34 -1.30 -0.56 -21.97
CA LEU A 34 -0.30 -1.47 -21.37
C LEU A 34 1.14 -1.00 -21.55
N TRP A 35 1.49 -0.51 -22.75
CA TRP A 35 2.85 -0.07 -23.05
C TRP A 35 3.24 1.18 -22.27
N LEU A 36 2.28 2.09 -22.06
CA LEU A 36 2.54 3.34 -21.35
C LEU A 36 2.72 3.09 -19.85
N SER A 37 1.89 2.20 -19.26
CA SER A 37 2.02 1.84 -17.85
C SER A 37 3.29 1.04 -17.58
N LEU A 38 3.68 0.14 -18.49
CA LEU A 38 4.90 -0.64 -18.36
C LEU A 38 6.15 0.25 -18.52
N GLY A 39 6.14 1.18 -19.47
CA GLY A 39 7.20 2.17 -19.63
C GLY A 39 7.32 3.11 -18.41
N ALA A 40 6.20 3.65 -17.93
CA ALA A 40 6.18 4.50 -16.74
C ALA A 40 6.68 3.74 -15.49
N GLY A 41 6.23 2.50 -15.29
CA GLY A 41 6.68 1.63 -14.21
C GLY A 41 8.18 1.36 -14.24
N LEU A 42 8.74 1.08 -15.43
CA LEU A 42 10.18 0.85 -15.59
C LEU A 42 11.00 2.12 -15.24
N VAL A 43 10.55 3.28 -15.71
CA VAL A 43 11.21 4.57 -15.43
C VAL A 43 11.14 4.92 -13.95
N VAL A 44 9.95 4.87 -13.35
CA VAL A 44 9.76 5.17 -11.92
C VAL A 44 10.50 4.17 -11.04
N GLY A 45 10.45 2.88 -11.38
CA GLY A 45 11.17 1.82 -10.68
C GLY A 45 12.68 2.03 -10.74
N GLY A 46 13.24 2.27 -11.93
CA GLY A 46 14.67 2.53 -12.11
C GLY A 46 15.17 3.77 -11.38
N LEU A 47 14.41 4.87 -11.43
CA LEU A 47 14.71 6.10 -10.66
C LEU A 47 14.65 5.84 -9.15
N SER A 48 13.65 5.10 -8.69
CA SER A 48 13.45 4.78 -7.27
C SER A 48 14.52 3.84 -6.72
N GLN A 49 14.99 2.89 -7.54
CA GLN A 49 16.09 1.99 -7.22
C GLN A 49 17.39 2.79 -7.04
N ARG A 50 17.74 3.64 -8.03
CA ARG A 50 18.97 4.45 -8.01
C ARG A 50 18.99 5.47 -6.87
N SER A 51 17.87 6.12 -6.60
CA SER A 51 17.76 7.11 -5.52
C SER A 51 17.58 6.49 -4.12
N ARG A 52 17.35 5.18 -4.04
CA ARG A 52 16.92 4.47 -2.83
C ARG A 52 15.75 5.16 -2.13
N PHE A 53 14.79 5.65 -2.92
CA PHE A 53 13.65 6.41 -2.41
C PHE A 53 12.83 5.59 -1.41
N CYS A 54 12.54 6.20 -0.24
CA CYS A 54 11.72 5.60 0.80
C CYS A 54 11.00 6.70 1.57
N VAL A 55 9.66 6.77 1.48
CA VAL A 55 8.84 7.79 2.16
C VAL A 55 9.11 7.84 3.67
N THR A 56 9.11 6.68 4.33
CA THR A 56 9.39 6.58 5.77
C THR A 56 10.83 6.97 6.09
N GLY A 57 11.78 6.61 5.22
CA GLY A 57 13.19 6.98 5.37
C GLY A 57 13.40 8.49 5.21
N SER A 58 12.77 9.11 4.22
CA SER A 58 12.80 10.56 3.98
C SER A 58 12.33 11.32 5.21
N VAL A 59 11.19 10.95 5.81
CA VAL A 59 10.68 11.61 7.02
C VAL A 59 11.63 11.40 8.21
N ARG A 60 12.12 10.17 8.40
CA ARG A 60 13.06 9.83 9.48
C ARG A 60 14.37 10.61 9.35
N ASP A 61 14.93 10.72 8.15
CA ASP A 61 16.21 11.37 7.91
C ASP A 61 16.12 12.90 8.07
N ILE A 62 14.98 13.50 7.70
CA ILE A 62 14.72 14.92 7.98
C ILE A 62 14.69 15.18 9.49
N MET A 63 13.99 14.31 10.26
CA MET A 63 13.81 14.52 11.69
C MET A 63 15.07 14.18 12.51
N LEU A 64 15.70 13.03 12.24
CA LEU A 64 16.75 12.47 13.08
C LEU A 64 18.15 12.92 12.64
N THR A 65 18.48 12.79 11.36
CA THR A 65 19.81 13.12 10.83
C THR A 65 19.89 14.53 10.24
N ARG A 66 18.76 15.26 10.20
CA ARG A 66 18.61 16.59 9.58
C ARG A 66 19.10 16.64 8.14
N ASN A 67 19.10 15.50 7.45
CA ASN A 67 19.53 15.43 6.06
C ASN A 67 18.35 15.73 5.13
N VAL A 68 18.31 16.98 4.66
CA VAL A 68 17.24 17.48 3.78
C VAL A 68 17.28 16.80 2.41
N PHE A 69 18.43 16.28 1.99
CA PHE A 69 18.59 15.65 0.67
C PHE A 69 17.70 14.41 0.50
N SER A 70 17.59 13.57 1.53
CA SER A 70 16.64 12.44 1.55
C SER A 70 15.17 12.90 1.48
N GLY A 71 14.88 14.11 1.98
CA GLY A 71 13.55 14.72 1.97
C GLY A 71 13.11 15.28 0.62
N ILE A 72 14.05 15.71 -0.23
CA ILE A 72 13.76 16.26 -1.56
C ILE A 72 13.00 15.24 -2.42
N GLY A 73 13.37 13.95 -2.34
CA GLY A 73 12.67 12.89 -3.06
C GLY A 73 11.17 12.84 -2.74
N LEU A 74 10.79 13.09 -1.47
CA LEU A 74 9.38 13.08 -1.05
C LEU A 74 8.63 14.28 -1.64
N VAL A 75 9.26 15.46 -1.63
CA VAL A 75 8.69 16.67 -2.21
C VAL A 75 8.53 16.52 -3.72
N VAL A 76 9.54 15.98 -4.41
CA VAL A 76 9.47 15.71 -5.85
C VAL A 76 8.37 14.70 -6.18
N ALA A 77 8.22 13.64 -5.38
CA ALA A 77 7.13 12.67 -5.57
C ALA A 77 5.74 13.31 -5.39
N LEU A 78 5.57 14.18 -4.39
CA LEU A 78 4.31 14.90 -4.18
C LEU A 78 4.01 15.90 -5.30
N LEU A 79 5.02 16.67 -5.74
CA LEU A 79 4.85 17.63 -6.83
C LEU A 79 4.55 16.93 -8.16
N THR A 80 5.25 15.83 -8.47
CA THR A 80 5.01 15.06 -9.69
C THR A 80 3.62 14.43 -9.70
N ALA A 81 3.14 13.91 -8.57
CA ALA A 81 1.76 13.44 -8.44
C ALA A 81 0.75 14.58 -8.64
N LEU A 82 0.97 15.73 -8.00
CA LEU A 82 0.11 16.90 -8.15
C LEU A 82 0.03 17.38 -9.61
N PHE A 83 1.18 17.49 -10.28
CA PHE A 83 1.21 17.85 -11.70
C PHE A 83 0.50 16.81 -12.56
N ALA A 84 0.71 15.51 -12.31
CA ALA A 84 0.01 14.45 -13.02
C ALA A 84 -1.51 14.54 -12.85
N ASP A 85 -2.01 14.83 -11.65
CA ASP A 85 -3.44 15.00 -11.37
C ASP A 85 -4.04 16.24 -12.08
N ILE A 86 -3.27 17.33 -12.15
CA ILE A 86 -3.67 18.54 -12.89
C ILE A 86 -3.71 18.26 -14.41
N PHE A 87 -2.68 17.60 -14.96
CA PHE A 87 -2.62 17.27 -16.38
C PHE A 87 -3.70 16.27 -16.81
N THR A 88 -4.07 15.33 -15.93
CA THR A 88 -5.15 14.38 -16.18
C THR A 88 -6.54 14.95 -15.90
N GLY A 89 -6.63 16.17 -15.37
CA GLY A 89 -7.90 16.83 -15.00
C GLY A 89 -8.63 16.16 -13.83
N GLN A 90 -7.95 15.28 -13.08
CA GLN A 90 -8.52 14.56 -11.93
C GLN A 90 -8.34 15.30 -10.59
N PHE A 91 -7.67 16.44 -10.62
CA PHE A 91 -7.39 17.24 -9.44
C PHE A 91 -8.67 17.83 -8.83
N ASN A 92 -9.04 17.34 -7.64
CA ASN A 92 -10.13 17.87 -6.83
C ASN A 92 -9.62 18.30 -5.45
N LEU A 93 -9.64 19.61 -5.20
CA LEU A 93 -9.33 20.19 -3.90
C LEU A 93 -10.53 20.06 -2.96
N GLY A 94 -10.61 18.93 -2.26
CA GLY A 94 -11.66 18.70 -1.27
C GLY A 94 -11.48 17.36 -0.56
N TYR A 95 -11.98 17.24 0.67
CA TYR A 95 -12.03 15.98 1.41
C TYR A 95 -13.25 15.12 1.02
N PHE A 96 -14.31 15.76 0.52
CA PHE A 96 -15.54 15.13 0.08
C PHE A 96 -15.41 14.67 -1.39
N ASP A 97 -16.00 13.52 -1.73
CA ASP A 97 -16.03 12.93 -3.07
C ASP A 97 -14.66 12.55 -3.70
N GLN A 98 -13.64 12.27 -2.88
CA GLN A 98 -12.41 11.65 -3.38
C GLN A 98 -12.61 10.15 -3.67
N PRO A 99 -12.10 9.62 -4.79
CA PRO A 99 -12.22 8.21 -5.13
C PRO A 99 -11.53 7.35 -4.07
N GLY A 100 -12.31 6.51 -3.38
CA GLY A 100 -11.82 5.60 -2.33
C GLY A 100 -11.69 6.23 -0.94
N ALA A 101 -12.01 7.51 -0.76
CA ALA A 101 -12.08 8.12 0.55
C ALA A 101 -13.47 7.93 1.18
N HIS A 102 -13.50 7.71 2.48
CA HIS A 102 -14.72 7.70 3.28
C HIS A 102 -14.67 8.86 4.28
N LEU A 103 -15.85 9.34 4.68
CA LEU A 103 -15.97 10.55 5.51
C LEU A 103 -15.57 10.34 6.98
N GLU A 104 -15.48 9.09 7.43
CA GLU A 104 -15.08 8.75 8.80
C GLU A 104 -13.56 8.92 9.03
N ALA A 105 -13.10 10.17 9.23
CA ALA A 105 -11.68 10.50 9.40
C ALA A 105 -10.95 9.68 10.48
N GLY A 106 -11.64 9.33 11.58
CA GLY A 106 -11.06 8.52 12.66
C GLY A 106 -10.63 7.12 12.22
N TRP A 107 -11.46 6.45 11.41
CA TRP A 107 -11.14 5.12 10.88
C TRP A 107 -10.09 5.17 9.77
N ALA A 108 -10.05 6.27 9.01
CA ALA A 108 -9.00 6.50 8.00
C ALA A 108 -7.63 6.66 8.68
N PHE A 109 -7.58 7.45 9.76
CA PHE A 109 -6.37 7.59 10.57
C PHE A 109 -5.92 6.26 11.17
N LEU A 110 -6.83 5.49 11.79
CA LEU A 110 -6.50 4.19 12.36
C LEU A 110 -6.02 3.19 11.30
N GLY A 111 -6.64 3.16 10.12
CA GLY A 111 -6.20 2.30 9.02
C GLY A 111 -4.80 2.66 8.51
N MET A 112 -4.51 3.95 8.34
CA MET A 112 -3.17 4.39 7.94
C MET A 112 -2.13 4.21 9.05
N ALA A 113 -2.50 4.38 10.31
CA ALA A 113 -1.64 4.11 11.45
C ALA A 113 -1.28 2.61 11.54
N LEU A 114 -2.24 1.72 11.32
CA LEU A 114 -2.01 0.28 11.26
C LEU A 114 -1.04 -0.07 10.12
N THR A 115 -1.27 0.51 8.94
CA THR A 115 -0.41 0.32 7.76
C THR A 115 1.01 0.82 8.02
N GLY A 116 1.15 1.96 8.70
CA GLY A 116 2.44 2.49 9.13
C GLY A 116 3.18 1.56 10.09
N TRP A 117 2.49 1.01 11.09
CA TRP A 117 3.09 0.03 12.01
C TRP A 117 3.52 -1.24 11.29
N ALA A 118 2.67 -1.78 10.41
CA ALA A 118 3.03 -2.93 9.58
C ALA A 118 4.27 -2.65 8.70
N ALA A 119 4.36 -1.46 8.10
CA ALA A 119 5.50 -1.05 7.29
C ALA A 119 6.82 -0.96 8.09
N ILE A 120 6.75 -0.55 9.36
CA ILE A 120 7.92 -0.56 10.27
C ILE A 120 8.39 -1.99 10.52
N ILE A 121 7.47 -2.91 10.82
CA ILE A 121 7.80 -4.32 11.06
C ILE A 121 8.35 -5.00 9.80
N ALA A 122 7.80 -4.66 8.63
CA ALA A 122 8.23 -5.15 7.33
C ALA A 122 9.55 -4.53 6.83
N GLY A 123 10.07 -3.48 7.50
CA GLY A 123 11.32 -2.83 7.11
C GLY A 123 11.22 -2.00 5.82
N GLY A 124 10.05 -1.45 5.52
CA GLY A 124 9.80 -0.58 4.37
C GLY A 124 8.32 -0.39 4.04
N CYS A 125 7.97 0.75 3.43
CA CYS A 125 6.63 1.01 2.92
C CYS A 125 6.30 0.11 1.71
N PRO A 126 5.02 -0.06 1.34
CA PRO A 126 4.60 -0.94 0.24
C PRO A 126 5.37 -0.69 -1.06
N PHE A 127 5.60 0.58 -1.39
CA PHE A 127 6.38 0.97 -2.57
C PHE A 127 7.84 0.52 -2.50
N ARG A 128 8.51 0.66 -1.34
CA ARG A 128 9.90 0.21 -1.18
C ARG A 128 10.01 -1.31 -1.27
N GLN A 129 9.00 -2.05 -0.81
CA GLN A 129 8.99 -3.51 -0.94
C GLN A 129 8.93 -3.93 -2.41
N LEU A 130 8.14 -3.26 -3.25
CA LEU A 130 8.10 -3.51 -4.70
C LEU A 130 9.47 -3.28 -5.36
N VAL A 131 10.16 -2.19 -5.01
CA VAL A 131 11.51 -1.91 -5.54
C VAL A 131 12.52 -2.95 -5.06
N LYS A 132 12.51 -3.32 -3.77
CA LYS A 132 13.41 -4.36 -3.21
C LYS A 132 13.20 -5.73 -3.85
N ALA A 133 11.96 -6.12 -4.13
CA ALA A 133 11.68 -7.36 -4.83
C ALA A 133 12.26 -7.34 -6.26
N GLY A 134 12.23 -6.19 -6.94
CA GLY A 134 12.92 -5.97 -8.21
C GLY A 134 14.45 -5.97 -8.11
N GLU A 135 15.02 -5.62 -6.95
CA GLU A 135 16.46 -5.75 -6.64
C GLU A 135 16.88 -7.21 -6.34
N GLY A 136 15.93 -8.14 -6.20
CA GLY A 136 16.18 -9.57 -5.92
C GLY A 136 16.07 -9.98 -4.44
N ASP A 137 15.49 -9.13 -3.58
CA ASP A 137 15.26 -9.44 -2.17
C ASP A 137 14.08 -10.42 -2.00
N LEU A 138 14.37 -11.65 -1.58
CA LEU A 138 13.38 -12.71 -1.39
C LEU A 138 12.41 -12.43 -0.23
N ASP A 139 12.84 -11.69 0.80
CA ASP A 139 11.96 -11.34 1.92
C ASP A 139 10.91 -10.31 1.46
N ALA A 140 11.33 -9.37 0.61
CA ALA A 140 10.42 -8.40 -0.01
C ALA A 140 9.37 -9.07 -0.89
N TRP A 141 9.74 -10.13 -1.62
CA TRP A 141 8.79 -10.94 -2.41
C TRP A 141 7.69 -11.56 -1.53
N ILE A 142 8.05 -12.09 -0.36
CA ILE A 142 7.08 -12.68 0.58
C ILE A 142 6.10 -11.61 1.08
N ILE A 143 6.60 -10.42 1.39
CA ILE A 143 5.77 -9.29 1.84
C ILE A 143 4.78 -8.87 0.75
N ILE A 144 5.23 -8.78 -0.51
CA ILE A 144 4.34 -8.46 -1.65
C ILE A 144 3.25 -9.50 -1.83
N LEU A 145 3.59 -10.79 -1.76
CA LEU A 145 2.59 -11.85 -1.84
C LEU A 145 1.58 -11.78 -0.69
N GLY A 146 2.04 -11.46 0.52
CA GLY A 146 1.16 -11.22 1.67
C GLY A 146 0.23 -10.02 1.47
N MET A 147 0.75 -8.90 0.93
CA MET A 147 -0.06 -7.72 0.61
C MET A 147 -1.11 -8.04 -0.47
N LEU A 148 -0.73 -8.81 -1.49
CA LEU A 148 -1.64 -9.22 -2.57
C LEU A 148 -2.73 -10.17 -2.07
N ALA A 149 -2.37 -11.15 -1.23
CA ALA A 149 -3.34 -12.01 -0.55
C ALA A 149 -4.32 -11.20 0.31
N GLY A 150 -3.80 -10.24 1.08
CA GLY A 150 -4.64 -9.33 1.88
C GLY A 150 -5.59 -8.51 1.02
N ALA A 151 -5.12 -7.96 -0.10
CA ALA A 151 -5.96 -7.19 -1.03
C ALA A 151 -7.12 -8.03 -1.59
N VAL A 152 -6.84 -9.27 -2.00
CA VAL A 152 -7.86 -10.21 -2.49
C VAL A 152 -8.87 -10.55 -1.39
N LEU A 153 -8.42 -10.82 -0.16
CA LEU A 153 -9.31 -11.10 0.97
C LEU A 153 -10.25 -9.92 1.28
N VAL A 154 -9.74 -8.69 1.27
CA VAL A 154 -10.53 -7.48 1.50
C VAL A 154 -11.64 -7.33 0.47
N GLN A 155 -11.36 -7.66 -0.79
CA GLN A 155 -12.32 -7.57 -1.90
C GLN A 155 -13.34 -8.71 -1.88
N ASN A 156 -12.91 -9.94 -1.64
CA ASN A 156 -13.78 -11.11 -1.63
C ASN A 156 -14.76 -11.13 -0.45
N TRP A 157 -14.29 -10.69 0.72
CA TRP A 157 -15.09 -10.64 1.95
C TRP A 157 -15.80 -9.30 2.17
N GLY A 158 -15.66 -8.34 1.25
CA GLY A 158 -16.37 -7.05 1.32
C GLY A 158 -15.97 -6.20 2.54
N ILE A 159 -14.71 -6.30 2.98
CA ILE A 159 -14.17 -5.56 4.12
C ILE A 159 -13.82 -4.11 3.73
N GLY A 160 -13.69 -3.85 2.43
CA GLY A 160 -13.35 -2.54 1.89
C GLY A 160 -14.35 -1.45 2.28
N ALA A 161 -13.83 -0.27 2.63
CA ALA A 161 -14.66 0.88 2.91
C ALA A 161 -15.35 1.38 1.64
N THR A 162 -16.57 1.87 1.80
CA THR A 162 -17.33 2.55 0.73
C THR A 162 -17.36 4.05 0.99
N PRO A 163 -17.64 4.90 -0.02
CA PRO A 163 -17.73 6.35 0.18
C PRO A 163 -18.74 6.75 1.26
N ALA A 164 -19.79 5.94 1.46
CA ALA A 164 -20.82 6.18 2.46
C ALA A 164 -20.36 5.85 3.89
N SER A 165 -19.71 4.70 4.12
CA SER A 165 -19.24 4.30 5.45
C SER A 165 -18.27 3.11 5.42
N VAL A 166 -17.58 2.92 6.54
CA VAL A 166 -16.74 1.74 6.81
C VAL A 166 -17.63 0.61 7.35
N PRO A 167 -17.64 -0.58 6.71
CA PRO A 167 -18.47 -1.69 7.17
C PRO A 167 -18.03 -2.16 8.57
N PRO A 168 -18.96 -2.71 9.39
CA PRO A 168 -18.63 -3.23 10.72
C PRO A 168 -17.48 -4.25 10.72
N GLN A 169 -17.41 -5.07 9.68
CA GLN A 169 -16.34 -6.04 9.44
C GLN A 169 -14.98 -5.36 9.23
N GLY A 170 -14.96 -4.22 8.52
CA GLY A 170 -13.76 -3.40 8.32
C GLY A 170 -13.25 -2.79 9.63
N LYS A 171 -14.18 -2.29 10.46
CA LYS A 171 -13.85 -1.76 11.80
C LYS A 171 -13.22 -2.84 12.68
N ALA A 172 -13.80 -4.05 12.68
CA ALA A 172 -13.25 -5.19 13.41
C ALA A 172 -11.86 -5.60 12.88
N ALA A 173 -11.66 -5.65 11.57
CA ALA A 173 -10.39 -6.03 10.95
C ALA A 173 -9.24 -5.10 11.36
N VAL A 174 -9.48 -3.78 11.44
CA VAL A 174 -8.47 -2.80 11.89
C VAL A 174 -8.07 -3.07 13.34
N LEU A 175 -9.04 -3.29 14.24
CA LEU A 175 -8.77 -3.55 15.65
C LEU A 175 -8.02 -4.88 15.86
N VAL A 176 -8.44 -5.94 15.16
CA VAL A 176 -7.74 -7.24 15.18
C VAL A 176 -6.32 -7.10 14.64
N GLY A 177 -6.12 -6.30 13.58
CA GLY A 177 -4.80 -5.99 13.05
C GLY A 177 -3.89 -5.33 14.08
N PHE A 178 -4.39 -4.34 14.82
CA PHE A 178 -3.61 -3.70 15.89
C PHE A 178 -3.26 -4.68 17.01
N ALA A 179 -4.21 -5.50 17.44
CA ALA A 179 -3.96 -6.53 18.46
C ALA A 179 -2.89 -7.54 17.98
N PHE A 180 -2.95 -7.96 16.72
CA PHE A 180 -1.98 -8.88 16.13
C PHE A 180 -0.58 -8.26 16.02
N LEU A 181 -0.46 -7.02 15.54
CA LEU A 181 0.85 -6.35 15.46
C LEU A 181 1.43 -6.06 16.85
N ALA A 182 0.60 -5.68 17.82
CA ALA A 182 1.02 -5.52 19.20
C ALA A 182 1.58 -6.83 19.77
N PHE A 183 0.87 -7.94 19.56
CA PHE A 183 1.33 -9.28 19.97
C PHE A 183 2.67 -9.65 19.34
N LEU A 184 2.84 -9.44 18.02
CA LEU A 184 4.11 -9.68 17.33
C LEU A 184 5.23 -8.76 17.83
N GLY A 185 4.93 -7.49 18.13
CA GLY A 185 5.87 -6.53 18.68
C GLY A 185 6.41 -6.97 20.04
N PHE A 186 5.52 -7.26 21.00
CA PHE A 186 5.92 -7.73 22.33
C PHE A 186 6.63 -9.08 22.30
N GLY A 187 6.30 -9.94 21.34
CA GLY A 187 6.99 -11.22 21.16
C GLY A 187 8.45 -11.08 20.69
N ARG A 188 8.81 -9.97 20.03
CA ARG A 188 10.17 -9.72 19.52
C ARG A 188 11.10 -9.08 20.55
N GLU A 189 10.58 -8.29 21.50
CA GLU A 189 11.35 -7.67 22.58
C GLU A 189 12.05 -8.71 23.48
N LYS A 190 11.54 -9.94 23.55
CA LYS A 190 12.09 -11.02 24.40
C LYS A 190 13.24 -11.83 23.78
N ARG A 191 13.73 -11.50 22.58
CA ARG A 191 14.92 -12.12 21.98
C ARG A 191 16.00 -11.09 21.76
#